data_AF-A0AAU2ZK13-F1
#
_entry.id   AF-A0AAU2ZK13-F1
#
_cell.length_a   1.000
_cell.length_b   1.000
_cell.length_c   1.000
_cell.angle_alpha   90.00
_cell.angle_beta   90.00
_cell.angle_gamma   90.00
#
_symmetry.space_group_name_H-M   'P 1'
#
loop_
_entity.id
_entity.type
_entity.pdbx_description
1 polymer ?
#
loop_
_entity_poly.entity_id
_entity_poly.type
_entity_poly.pdbx_seq_one_letter_code
_entity_poly.pdbx_strand_id
1 'polypeptide(L)'
;MGHGHAHGHHHHDHTHDHADAPEGTALPAAFDTSVPDEALSPEQQSRRTMLRRAGLLGAGLAASGVLAQGAAAAPAYASESRRRSNGFLWLAGDHHIHTQYSSDGKYRVSDQVRQGARHGMDWLVITDHGSETHAKIGVDKVNPDIKEARETYEDTLVFQGLEWNIPGAEHGTVFVHPGKNEVSVLKAFETDYDGSVKGASGSSPANEALAVAGLAFLSEQVQRRKIKDALMLANHPARRGVDSPHEIRGWRDATPGGKQIAIGFEGAPGHQAAGIAAPTGMGRARGIYDNNPSADSFAGYPLESYRTWGGFDWMTATVGGLWDSLLAEGKPWWITANSDSHQVYTDTAKRGGPDTDFNLNGKHTDPVYSGKVDLTQGDYWPGQYSRTHVGSDGFSYAAVMDGIRAGRVWVDHGQLIGGLDARLSGSGKWATLGGALHVKKGTKVTLTVDIALADTPNWAGFVPKLARVDVIQGDVTGTPADKDTFSAPTAKVVQSYEVNKTTGTVRITYSLGQVDRPLYVRLRGSDGNRSAVGINGAAVDPKGPALDVVGDADPWVDLWFYSNPVWVLPS
;
A
#
# COMPACT_ATOMS: atom_id res chain seq x y z
N MET A 1 -45.08 55.98 28.16
CA MET A 1 -44.71 56.54 29.48
C MET A 1 -43.86 55.49 30.19
N GLY A 2 -42.87 55.89 30.99
CA GLY A 2 -42.04 54.94 31.72
C GLY A 2 -41.54 55.54 33.03
N HIS A 3 -41.50 54.71 34.07
CA HIS A 3 -40.79 54.91 35.32
C HIS A 3 -40.28 53.52 35.78
N GLY A 4 -39.22 53.50 36.58
CA GLY A 4 -38.61 52.26 37.05
C GLY A 4 -37.66 52.49 38.22
N HIS A 5 -36.93 51.44 38.60
CA HIS A 5 -36.07 51.36 39.80
C HIS A 5 -36.90 51.30 41.11
N ALA A 6 -36.42 50.72 42.22
CA ALA A 6 -35.04 50.39 42.58
C ALA A 6 -34.87 49.11 43.43
N HIS A 7 -33.59 48.74 43.62
CA HIS A 7 -32.93 47.79 44.55
C HIS A 7 -33.62 47.55 45.92
N GLY A 8 -33.39 46.47 46.68
CA GLY A 8 -32.34 45.44 46.71
C GLY A 8 -31.95 45.11 48.18
N HIS A 9 -31.07 44.12 48.42
CA HIS A 9 -30.57 43.63 49.74
C HIS A 9 -31.49 42.60 50.47
N HIS A 10 -31.04 41.37 50.77
CA HIS A 10 -30.00 40.88 51.74
C HIS A 10 -30.49 41.03 53.22
N HIS A 11 -30.30 40.09 54.18
CA HIS A 11 -29.38 38.94 54.34
C HIS A 11 -29.80 37.99 55.51
N HIS A 12 -29.27 36.75 55.59
CA HIS A 12 -29.08 35.90 56.82
C HIS A 12 -30.34 35.30 57.57
N ASP A 13 -30.34 34.12 58.23
CA ASP A 13 -29.29 33.08 58.41
C ASP A 13 -29.72 31.63 58.80
N HIS A 14 -28.82 30.68 58.47
CA HIS A 14 -28.42 29.37 59.05
C HIS A 14 -29.34 28.40 59.83
N THR A 15 -29.38 27.12 59.39
CA THR A 15 -28.67 25.91 59.94
C THR A 15 -28.84 24.72 58.96
N HIS A 16 -27.81 24.23 58.26
CA HIS A 16 -26.86 23.16 58.65
C HIS A 16 -27.47 21.75 58.87
N ASP A 17 -27.27 20.82 57.92
CA ASP A 17 -26.28 19.73 58.07
C ASP A 17 -26.03 18.94 56.75
N HIS A 18 -25.17 17.89 56.80
CA HIS A 18 -24.48 17.24 55.66
C HIS A 18 -24.45 15.70 55.81
N ALA A 19 -24.06 14.82 54.86
CA ALA A 19 -24.03 14.70 53.38
C ALA A 19 -23.45 13.26 53.07
N ASP A 20 -23.26 12.69 51.86
CA ASP A 20 -23.46 13.03 50.44
C ASP A 20 -23.48 11.70 49.61
N ALA A 21 -24.09 11.65 48.40
CA ALA A 21 -23.99 10.51 47.45
C ALA A 21 -24.60 10.80 46.04
N PRO A 22 -23.89 10.57 44.92
CA PRO A 22 -24.44 10.71 43.55
C PRO A 22 -25.02 9.41 42.96
N GLU A 23 -25.83 9.53 41.90
CA GLU A 23 -26.52 8.44 41.23
C GLU A 23 -25.58 7.47 40.47
N GLY A 24 -25.84 6.16 40.59
CA GLY A 24 -25.11 5.12 39.87
C GLY A 24 -25.66 4.86 38.46
N THR A 25 -24.78 4.79 37.47
CA THR A 25 -25.14 4.50 36.07
C THR A 25 -25.60 3.05 35.90
N ALA A 26 -26.91 2.85 35.66
CA ALA A 26 -27.46 1.54 35.33
C ALA A 26 -26.91 1.02 33.98
N LEU A 27 -26.61 -0.28 33.89
CA LEU A 27 -26.20 -0.92 32.65
C LEU A 27 -27.35 -0.95 31.62
N PRO A 28 -27.10 -0.76 30.31
CA PRO A 28 -28.16 -0.91 29.32
C PRO A 28 -28.65 -2.37 29.28
N ALA A 29 -29.97 -2.60 29.27
CA ALA A 29 -30.59 -3.90 29.53
C ALA A 29 -30.05 -5.10 28.72
N ALA A 30 -29.52 -4.88 27.51
CA ALA A 30 -28.88 -5.96 26.73
C ALA A 30 -27.65 -6.58 27.44
N PHE A 31 -26.94 -5.81 28.26
CA PHE A 31 -25.74 -6.20 29.01
C PHE A 31 -26.03 -6.66 30.44
N ASP A 32 -27.16 -6.26 31.04
CA ASP A 32 -27.54 -6.60 32.41
C ASP A 32 -28.14 -8.01 32.50
N THR A 33 -27.35 -8.98 32.97
CA THR A 33 -27.75 -10.38 33.09
C THR A 33 -28.87 -10.64 34.11
N SER A 34 -29.27 -9.65 34.91
CA SER A 34 -30.45 -9.76 35.80
C SER A 34 -31.78 -9.51 35.07
N VAL A 35 -31.77 -8.80 33.93
CA VAL A 35 -32.96 -8.61 33.09
C VAL A 35 -33.22 -9.90 32.31
N PRO A 36 -34.40 -10.54 32.40
CA PRO A 36 -34.71 -11.76 31.66
C PRO A 36 -34.85 -11.47 30.15
N ASP A 37 -34.57 -12.46 29.30
CA ASP A 37 -34.52 -12.26 27.84
C ASP A 37 -35.89 -11.85 27.26
N GLU A 38 -36.98 -12.28 27.88
CA GLU A 38 -38.38 -11.97 27.54
C GLU A 38 -38.75 -10.49 27.81
N ALA A 39 -38.00 -9.79 28.66
CA ALA A 39 -38.20 -8.37 28.96
C ALA A 39 -37.41 -7.43 28.03
N LEU A 40 -36.66 -7.98 27.07
CA LEU A 40 -35.86 -7.23 26.11
C LEU A 40 -36.63 -6.99 24.80
N SER A 41 -36.41 -5.82 24.19
CA SER A 41 -36.79 -5.61 22.79
C SER A 41 -35.99 -6.52 21.83
N PRO A 42 -36.49 -6.81 20.61
CA PRO A 42 -35.79 -7.66 19.65
C PRO A 42 -34.36 -7.21 19.31
N GLU A 43 -34.09 -5.91 19.28
CA GLU A 43 -32.73 -5.37 19.10
C GLU A 43 -31.82 -5.67 20.30
N GLN A 44 -32.35 -5.56 21.52
CA GLN A 44 -31.60 -5.89 22.74
C GLN A 44 -31.36 -7.41 22.86
N GLN A 45 -32.32 -8.26 22.47
CA GLN A 45 -32.13 -9.70 22.37
C GLN A 45 -31.05 -10.07 21.34
N SER A 46 -31.06 -9.42 20.17
CA SER A 46 -30.05 -9.60 19.12
C SER A 46 -28.64 -9.22 19.62
N ARG A 47 -28.50 -8.03 20.22
CA ARG A 47 -27.24 -7.56 20.83
C ARG A 47 -26.78 -8.48 21.95
N ARG A 48 -27.67 -8.94 22.85
CA ARG A 48 -27.32 -9.91 23.90
C ARG A 48 -26.87 -11.25 23.32
N THR A 49 -27.52 -11.73 22.26
CA THR A 49 -27.15 -12.97 21.57
C THR A 49 -25.76 -12.86 20.94
N MET A 50 -25.45 -11.71 20.32
CA MET A 50 -24.11 -11.39 19.82
C MET A 50 -23.06 -11.38 20.96
N LEU A 51 -23.36 -10.72 22.09
CA LEU A 51 -22.48 -10.66 23.25
C LEU A 51 -22.23 -12.04 23.90
N ARG A 52 -23.27 -12.90 24.00
CA ARG A 52 -23.12 -14.30 24.43
C ARG A 52 -22.23 -15.10 23.47
N ARG A 53 -22.42 -14.95 22.15
CA ARG A 53 -21.57 -15.60 21.12
C ARG A 53 -20.11 -15.11 21.16
N ALA A 54 -19.88 -13.86 21.55
CA ALA A 54 -18.55 -13.29 21.75
C ALA A 54 -17.90 -13.66 23.11
N GLY A 55 -18.57 -14.43 23.97
CA GLY A 55 -18.08 -14.78 25.31
C GLY A 55 -18.15 -13.66 26.34
N LEU A 56 -18.68 -12.49 25.99
CA LEU A 56 -18.66 -11.24 26.80
C LEU A 56 -19.71 -11.20 27.92
N LEU A 57 -20.42 -12.31 28.18
CA LEU A 57 -21.43 -12.45 29.23
C LEU A 57 -21.20 -13.72 30.10
N GLY A 58 -19.93 -14.03 30.36
CA GLY A 58 -19.51 -15.07 31.31
C GLY A 58 -19.50 -14.56 32.76
N ALA A 59 -19.91 -15.41 33.71
CA ALA A 59 -19.93 -15.06 35.13
C ALA A 59 -18.51 -15.07 35.73
N GLY A 60 -17.90 -13.90 35.94
CA GLY A 60 -16.56 -13.81 36.53
C GLY A 60 -15.88 -12.44 36.69
N LEU A 61 -16.53 -11.31 36.34
CA LEU A 61 -15.89 -9.99 36.38
C LEU A 61 -16.50 -9.04 37.43
N ALA A 62 -16.24 -9.34 38.70
CA ALA A 62 -16.48 -8.44 39.83
C ALA A 62 -15.23 -7.56 40.09
N ALA A 63 -14.99 -6.56 39.22
CA ALA A 63 -13.89 -5.60 39.37
C ALA A 63 -14.26 -4.22 38.81
N SER A 64 -14.90 -3.39 39.63
CA SER A 64 -15.19 -1.98 39.30
C SER A 64 -13.88 -1.17 39.22
N GLY A 65 -13.43 -0.83 38.00
CA GLY A 65 -12.25 0.02 37.81
C GLY A 65 -11.72 0.15 36.38
N VAL A 66 -12.01 -0.79 35.47
CA VAL A 66 -11.35 -0.83 34.14
C VAL A 66 -12.23 -0.30 32.98
N LEU A 67 -13.56 -0.26 33.14
CA LEU A 67 -14.52 0.00 32.05
C LEU A 67 -14.58 1.46 31.52
N ALA A 68 -13.66 2.34 31.92
CA ALA A 68 -13.48 3.66 31.31
C ALA A 68 -12.68 3.62 29.99
N GLN A 69 -12.03 2.49 29.68
CA GLN A 69 -11.40 2.20 28.38
C GLN A 69 -11.74 0.77 27.97
N GLY A 70 -11.91 0.49 26.67
CA GLY A 70 -12.15 -0.88 26.18
C GLY A 70 -13.56 -1.20 25.68
N ALA A 71 -14.47 -0.22 25.65
CA ALA A 71 -15.49 -0.21 24.60
C ALA A 71 -14.79 0.19 23.28
N ALA A 72 -14.09 -0.76 22.67
CA ALA A 72 -13.42 -0.55 21.39
C ALA A 72 -14.49 -0.38 20.29
N ALA A 73 -14.94 0.86 20.08
CA ALA A 73 -15.63 1.22 18.87
C ALA A 73 -14.77 0.78 17.68
N ALA A 74 -15.35 0.03 16.74
CA ALA A 74 -14.67 -0.29 15.50
C ALA A 74 -14.24 1.05 14.86
N PRO A 75 -12.94 1.29 14.63
CA PRO A 75 -12.45 2.62 14.29
C PRO A 75 -13.09 3.07 12.98
N ALA A 76 -13.57 4.31 12.93
CA ALA A 76 -14.42 4.83 11.86
C ALA A 76 -13.68 5.09 10.51
N TYR A 77 -12.53 4.44 10.31
CA TYR A 77 -11.63 4.57 9.16
C TYR A 77 -12.36 4.45 7.81
N ALA A 78 -13.38 3.60 7.69
CA ALA A 78 -14.15 3.41 6.46
C ALA A 78 -15.09 4.57 6.09
N SER A 79 -15.33 5.55 6.97
CA SER A 79 -16.38 6.58 6.79
C SER A 79 -15.87 8.01 6.58
N GLU A 80 -14.74 8.40 7.20
CA GLU A 80 -14.20 9.75 7.03
C GLU A 80 -13.16 9.87 5.90
N SER A 81 -12.44 8.79 5.58
CA SER A 81 -11.48 8.73 4.46
C SER A 81 -12.13 8.99 3.11
N ARG A 82 -13.36 8.49 2.92
CA ARG A 82 -14.08 8.51 1.64
C ARG A 82 -14.65 9.87 1.22
N ARG A 83 -14.24 10.95 1.88
CA ARG A 83 -14.51 12.32 1.41
C ARG A 83 -13.62 12.63 0.21
N ARG A 84 -14.22 12.95 -0.94
CA ARG A 84 -13.48 13.42 -2.13
C ARG A 84 -12.66 14.67 -1.77
N SER A 85 -11.34 14.54 -1.69
CA SER A 85 -10.45 15.69 -1.54
C SER A 85 -10.08 16.23 -2.91
N ASN A 86 -10.38 17.51 -3.14
CA ASN A 86 -9.79 18.32 -4.21
C ASN A 86 -9.89 17.76 -5.66
N GLY A 87 -10.81 16.82 -5.91
CA GLY A 87 -11.11 16.23 -7.21
C GLY A 87 -11.35 14.72 -7.14
N PHE A 88 -10.56 14.01 -6.34
CA PHE A 88 -10.52 12.55 -6.32
C PHE A 88 -10.99 11.95 -4.99
N LEU A 89 -11.43 10.70 -5.06
CA LEU A 89 -11.62 9.81 -3.92
C LEU A 89 -10.32 9.02 -3.74
N TRP A 90 -9.58 9.24 -2.65
CA TRP A 90 -8.37 8.46 -2.36
C TRP A 90 -8.76 7.14 -1.74
N LEU A 91 -8.32 6.03 -2.35
CA LEU A 91 -8.63 4.67 -1.94
C LEU A 91 -7.35 3.93 -1.60
N ALA A 92 -7.21 3.51 -0.33
CA ALA A 92 -6.04 2.76 0.12
C ALA A 92 -6.18 1.29 -0.26
N GLY A 93 -5.07 0.64 -0.62
CA GLY A 93 -5.10 -0.76 -1.00
C GLY A 93 -3.74 -1.40 -1.18
N ASP A 94 -3.81 -2.66 -1.56
CA ASP A 94 -2.69 -3.60 -1.62
C ASP A 94 -2.87 -4.51 -2.85
N HIS A 95 -1.79 -4.75 -3.58
CA HIS A 95 -1.83 -5.45 -4.87
C HIS A 95 -1.09 -6.79 -4.90
N HIS A 96 -0.51 -7.24 -3.78
CA HIS A 96 0.36 -8.41 -3.73
C HIS A 96 0.09 -9.20 -2.44
N ILE A 97 -0.77 -10.21 -2.53
CA ILE A 97 -1.36 -10.90 -1.37
C ILE A 97 -1.55 -12.39 -1.68
N HIS A 98 -0.99 -13.24 -0.84
CA HIS A 98 -0.98 -14.69 -1.03
C HIS A 98 -1.90 -15.39 -0.03
N THR A 99 -2.39 -16.55 -0.44
CA THR A 99 -3.38 -17.33 0.29
C THR A 99 -2.96 -18.80 0.32
N GLN A 100 -3.81 -19.65 0.88
CA GLN A 100 -3.65 -21.11 0.83
C GLN A 100 -3.66 -21.69 -0.60
N TYR A 101 -4.00 -20.89 -1.62
CA TYR A 101 -3.89 -21.26 -3.04
C TYR A 101 -2.48 -21.02 -3.64
N SER A 102 -1.57 -20.40 -2.89
CA SER A 102 -0.12 -20.33 -3.16
C SER A 102 0.66 -21.44 -2.42
N SER A 103 1.85 -21.80 -2.89
CA SER A 103 2.71 -22.87 -2.34
C SER A 103 3.33 -22.57 -0.95
N ASP A 104 3.24 -21.31 -0.56
CA ASP A 104 3.99 -20.60 0.47
C ASP A 104 3.04 -19.82 1.38
N GLY A 105 1.90 -19.36 0.87
CA GLY A 105 0.84 -18.71 1.65
C GLY A 105 0.20 -19.61 2.71
N LYS A 106 -0.50 -18.99 3.67
CA LYS A 106 -1.11 -19.65 4.84
C LYS A 106 -2.63 -19.47 4.93
N TYR A 107 -3.15 -18.35 4.46
CA TYR A 107 -4.45 -17.82 4.87
C TYR A 107 -5.56 -18.06 3.84
N ARG A 108 -6.84 -18.09 4.27
CA ARG A 108 -7.95 -18.04 3.31
C ARG A 108 -8.01 -16.67 2.65
N VAL A 109 -8.62 -16.59 1.47
CA VAL A 109 -9.04 -15.30 0.86
C VAL A 109 -9.85 -14.47 1.87
N SER A 110 -10.80 -15.10 2.56
CA SER A 110 -11.63 -14.46 3.59
C SER A 110 -10.87 -14.03 4.86
N ASP A 111 -9.70 -14.62 5.14
CA ASP A 111 -8.83 -14.19 6.23
C ASP A 111 -8.00 -12.96 5.82
N GLN A 112 -7.43 -12.96 4.62
CA GLN A 112 -6.71 -11.81 4.07
C GLN A 112 -7.62 -10.58 3.88
N VAL A 113 -8.79 -10.75 3.26
CA VAL A 113 -9.72 -9.64 2.99
C VAL A 113 -10.29 -9.05 4.28
N ARG A 114 -10.61 -9.89 5.28
CA ARG A 114 -11.03 -9.42 6.62
C ARG A 114 -9.98 -8.54 7.28
N GLN A 115 -8.70 -8.92 7.17
CA GLN A 115 -7.61 -8.17 7.77
C GLN A 115 -7.33 -6.91 6.95
N GLY A 116 -7.27 -6.96 5.62
CA GLY A 116 -7.15 -5.77 4.78
C GLY A 116 -8.22 -4.72 5.08
N ALA A 117 -9.50 -5.12 5.12
CA ALA A 117 -10.60 -4.23 5.51
C ALA A 117 -10.41 -3.64 6.93
N ARG A 118 -9.98 -4.46 7.89
CA ARG A 118 -9.68 -4.01 9.27
C ARG A 118 -8.54 -2.99 9.34
N HIS A 119 -7.50 -3.13 8.52
CA HIS A 119 -6.39 -2.17 8.46
C HIS A 119 -6.70 -0.94 7.57
N GLY A 120 -7.89 -0.88 6.96
CA GLY A 120 -8.41 0.28 6.23
C GLY A 120 -8.24 0.21 4.70
N MET A 121 -8.15 -0.98 4.11
CA MET A 121 -8.01 -1.15 2.65
C MET A 121 -9.39 -1.13 1.94
N ASP A 122 -9.55 -0.17 1.04
CA ASP A 122 -10.68 -0.02 0.11
C ASP A 122 -10.60 -0.99 -1.08
N TRP A 123 -9.41 -1.49 -1.44
CA TRP A 123 -9.20 -2.44 -2.53
C TRP A 123 -8.03 -3.40 -2.26
N LEU A 124 -8.12 -4.62 -2.77
CA LEU A 124 -7.15 -5.70 -2.56
C LEU A 124 -7.03 -6.55 -3.83
N VAL A 125 -5.83 -7.02 -4.18
CA VAL A 125 -5.62 -8.03 -5.24
C VAL A 125 -5.10 -9.32 -4.62
N ILE A 126 -5.75 -10.45 -4.90
CA ILE A 126 -5.23 -11.78 -4.55
C ILE A 126 -4.36 -12.29 -5.70
N THR A 127 -3.12 -12.66 -5.41
CA THR A 127 -2.04 -12.90 -6.38
C THR A 127 -1.20 -14.13 -6.03
N ASP A 128 -1.84 -15.27 -5.77
CA ASP A 128 -1.12 -16.52 -5.51
C ASP A 128 -0.09 -16.85 -6.63
N HIS A 129 1.02 -17.51 -6.28
CA HIS A 129 2.16 -17.73 -7.18
C HIS A 129 1.81 -18.60 -8.40
N GLY A 130 2.31 -18.16 -9.56
CA GLY A 130 2.34 -18.97 -10.78
C GLY A 130 3.13 -20.28 -10.61
N SER A 131 2.52 -21.41 -10.98
CA SER A 131 3.14 -22.74 -10.89
C SER A 131 2.38 -23.78 -11.73
N GLU A 132 3.01 -24.91 -12.08
CA GLU A 132 2.32 -26.00 -12.80
C GLU A 132 1.01 -26.43 -12.12
N THR A 133 1.01 -26.48 -10.78
CA THR A 133 -0.14 -26.83 -9.95
C THR A 133 -1.21 -25.72 -9.97
N HIS A 134 -0.80 -24.45 -9.86
CA HIS A 134 -1.72 -23.32 -9.84
C HIS A 134 -2.38 -23.11 -11.22
N ALA A 135 -1.60 -23.04 -12.31
CA ALA A 135 -2.08 -22.96 -13.69
C ALA A 135 -3.10 -24.07 -14.01
N LYS A 136 -2.81 -25.30 -13.55
CA LYS A 136 -3.65 -26.47 -13.78
C LYS A 136 -4.94 -26.45 -12.96
N ILE A 137 -4.91 -26.03 -11.69
CA ILE A 137 -6.02 -26.20 -10.73
C ILE A 137 -6.30 -24.95 -9.85
N GLY A 138 -5.27 -24.26 -9.37
CA GLY A 138 -5.38 -23.15 -8.41
C GLY A 138 -6.24 -21.98 -8.90
N VAL A 139 -6.00 -21.46 -10.11
CA VAL A 139 -6.73 -20.29 -10.68
C VAL A 139 -8.25 -20.47 -10.65
N ASP A 140 -8.73 -21.69 -10.92
CA ASP A 140 -10.15 -22.05 -10.92
C ASP A 140 -10.70 -22.21 -9.48
N LYS A 141 -9.88 -22.70 -8.54
CA LYS A 141 -10.29 -22.98 -7.16
C LYS A 141 -10.28 -21.77 -6.22
N VAL A 142 -9.46 -20.74 -6.49
CA VAL A 142 -9.46 -19.50 -5.68
C VAL A 142 -10.61 -18.56 -6.05
N ASN A 143 -11.14 -18.63 -7.28
CA ASN A 143 -12.18 -17.71 -7.76
C ASN A 143 -13.53 -17.79 -7.01
N PRO A 144 -14.03 -18.96 -6.55
CA PRO A 144 -15.19 -19.05 -5.66
C PRO A 144 -14.98 -18.27 -4.35
N ASP A 145 -13.88 -18.52 -3.63
CA ASP A 145 -13.54 -17.86 -2.37
C ASP A 145 -13.39 -16.33 -2.56
N ILE A 146 -12.87 -15.88 -3.72
CA ILE A 146 -12.83 -14.47 -4.10
C ILE A 146 -14.23 -13.89 -4.33
N LYS A 147 -15.16 -14.63 -4.95
CA LYS A 147 -16.56 -14.18 -5.11
C LYS A 147 -17.28 -14.07 -3.78
N GLU A 148 -17.15 -15.06 -2.90
CA GLU A 148 -17.67 -15.00 -1.53
C GLU A 148 -17.09 -13.80 -0.77
N ALA A 149 -15.80 -13.49 -0.93
CA ALA A 149 -15.20 -12.30 -0.34
C ALA A 149 -15.76 -10.99 -0.92
N ARG A 150 -16.03 -10.90 -2.22
CA ARG A 150 -16.68 -9.73 -2.85
C ARG A 150 -18.11 -9.51 -2.35
N GLU A 151 -18.83 -10.59 -2.03
CA GLU A 151 -20.19 -10.55 -1.48
C GLU A 151 -20.20 -10.30 0.05
N THR A 152 -19.16 -10.75 0.77
CA THR A 152 -19.04 -10.58 2.23
C THR A 152 -18.50 -9.21 2.64
N TYR A 153 -17.62 -8.61 1.81
CA TYR A 153 -16.93 -7.35 2.10
C TYR A 153 -17.25 -6.31 1.03
N GLU A 154 -18.52 -5.90 0.93
CA GLU A 154 -19.00 -4.91 -0.05
C GLU A 154 -18.20 -3.58 -0.01
N ASP A 155 -17.63 -3.25 1.14
CA ASP A 155 -16.77 -2.08 1.39
C ASP A 155 -15.30 -2.24 0.94
N THR A 156 -14.89 -3.39 0.38
CA THR A 156 -13.53 -3.65 -0.10
C THR A 156 -13.51 -4.32 -1.49
N LEU A 157 -12.95 -3.65 -2.49
CA LEU A 157 -12.88 -4.12 -3.88
C LEU A 157 -11.83 -5.23 -4.06
N VAL A 158 -12.24 -6.50 -3.94
CA VAL A 158 -11.35 -7.66 -4.15
C VAL A 158 -11.21 -8.01 -5.65
N PHE A 159 -10.00 -7.88 -6.19
CA PHE A 159 -9.60 -8.34 -7.52
C PHE A 159 -9.02 -9.77 -7.46
N GLN A 160 -9.06 -10.48 -8.59
CA GLN A 160 -8.22 -11.67 -8.80
C GLN A 160 -7.06 -11.31 -9.75
N GLY A 161 -5.88 -11.79 -9.40
CA GLY A 161 -4.67 -11.71 -10.20
C GLY A 161 -3.86 -13.00 -10.10
N LEU A 162 -2.55 -12.83 -10.21
CA LEU A 162 -1.48 -13.84 -10.22
C LEU A 162 -0.18 -13.11 -9.83
N GLU A 163 0.67 -13.69 -8.98
CA GLU A 163 2.08 -13.30 -9.02
C GLU A 163 2.74 -14.10 -10.16
N TRP A 164 2.98 -13.39 -11.26
CA TRP A 164 3.57 -13.91 -12.48
C TRP A 164 5.08 -14.03 -12.30
N ASN A 165 5.65 -15.23 -12.47
CA ASN A 165 7.07 -15.38 -12.65
C ASN A 165 7.42 -14.75 -14.01
N ILE A 166 8.13 -13.61 -14.05
CA ILE A 166 8.40 -12.94 -15.33
C ILE A 166 9.47 -13.75 -16.09
N PRO A 167 9.23 -14.20 -17.33
CA PRO A 167 10.26 -14.85 -18.12
C PRO A 167 11.52 -13.98 -18.28
N GLY A 168 12.66 -14.49 -17.83
CA GLY A 168 13.95 -13.81 -17.84
C GLY A 168 14.30 -12.98 -16.59
N ALA A 169 13.31 -12.64 -15.75
CA ALA A 169 13.43 -11.64 -14.69
C ALA A 169 12.90 -12.16 -13.33
N GLU A 170 12.53 -11.29 -12.39
CA GLU A 170 11.96 -11.72 -11.10
C GLU A 170 10.44 -11.98 -11.22
N HIS A 171 9.57 -11.32 -10.46
CA HIS A 171 8.12 -11.55 -10.56
C HIS A 171 7.34 -10.27 -10.83
N GLY A 172 6.04 -10.39 -11.10
CA GLY A 172 5.15 -9.24 -11.24
C GLY A 172 3.70 -9.53 -10.88
N THR A 173 3.09 -8.60 -10.17
CA THR A 173 1.64 -8.53 -9.97
C THR A 173 0.95 -8.40 -11.32
N VAL A 174 0.14 -9.39 -11.72
CA VAL A 174 -0.74 -9.32 -12.90
C VAL A 174 -2.19 -9.48 -12.47
N PHE A 175 -3.07 -8.52 -12.80
CA PHE A 175 -4.50 -8.62 -12.47
C PHE A 175 -5.42 -8.02 -13.52
N VAL A 176 -6.68 -8.45 -13.50
CA VAL A 176 -7.70 -8.13 -14.51
C VAL A 176 -8.94 -7.50 -13.87
N HIS A 177 -9.65 -6.66 -14.62
CA HIS A 177 -10.95 -6.15 -14.18
C HIS A 177 -11.93 -7.34 -14.00
N PRO A 178 -12.56 -7.51 -12.82
CA PRO A 178 -13.46 -8.62 -12.56
C PRO A 178 -14.61 -8.77 -13.57
N GLY A 179 -14.98 -10.02 -13.86
CA GLY A 179 -16.06 -10.35 -14.79
C GLY A 179 -15.99 -11.78 -15.31
N LYS A 180 -16.97 -12.15 -16.15
CA LYS A 180 -17.22 -13.53 -16.61
C LYS A 180 -16.05 -14.31 -17.24
N ASN A 181 -14.98 -13.62 -17.62
CA ASN A 181 -13.80 -14.21 -18.27
C ASN A 181 -12.51 -14.09 -17.42
N GLU A 182 -12.57 -13.56 -16.19
CA GLU A 182 -11.38 -13.27 -15.36
C GLU A 182 -10.45 -14.49 -15.22
N VAL A 183 -11.01 -15.61 -14.73
CA VAL A 183 -10.35 -16.91 -14.59
C VAL A 183 -9.76 -17.40 -15.91
N SER A 184 -10.55 -17.34 -16.99
CA SER A 184 -10.14 -17.86 -18.31
C SER A 184 -8.99 -17.09 -18.96
N VAL A 185 -8.82 -15.80 -18.62
CA VAL A 185 -7.70 -15.00 -19.13
C VAL A 185 -6.46 -15.17 -18.25
N LEU A 186 -6.61 -15.19 -16.92
CA LEU A 186 -5.50 -15.44 -16.00
C LEU A 186 -4.90 -16.84 -16.20
N LYS A 187 -5.74 -17.88 -16.30
CA LYS A 187 -5.30 -19.27 -16.51
C LYS A 187 -4.56 -19.45 -17.85
N ALA A 188 -5.05 -18.82 -18.91
CA ALA A 188 -4.37 -18.85 -20.21
C ALA A 188 -3.03 -18.08 -20.17
N PHE A 189 -3.01 -16.92 -19.52
CA PHE A 189 -1.79 -16.14 -19.33
C PHE A 189 -0.71 -16.94 -18.57
N GLU A 190 -1.06 -17.56 -17.45
CA GLU A 190 -0.14 -18.39 -16.67
C GLU A 190 0.35 -19.62 -17.48
N THR A 191 -0.58 -20.34 -18.14
CA THR A 191 -0.26 -21.55 -18.90
C THR A 191 0.70 -21.29 -20.08
N ASP A 192 0.60 -20.13 -20.73
CA ASP A 192 1.35 -19.82 -21.94
C ASP A 192 2.58 -18.91 -21.71
N TYR A 193 2.60 -18.10 -20.64
CA TYR A 193 3.61 -17.04 -20.45
C TYR A 193 4.27 -16.99 -19.05
N ASP A 194 3.92 -17.85 -18.08
CA ASP A 194 4.60 -17.86 -16.77
C ASP A 194 6.01 -18.48 -16.82
N GLY A 195 7.01 -17.77 -16.31
CA GLY A 195 8.41 -18.17 -16.33
C GLY A 195 8.69 -19.52 -15.68
N SER A 196 7.98 -19.88 -14.61
CA SER A 196 8.10 -21.19 -13.97
C SER A 196 7.43 -22.28 -14.82
N VAL A 197 6.18 -22.05 -15.24
CA VAL A 197 5.40 -22.99 -16.08
C VAL A 197 6.03 -23.24 -17.46
N LYS A 198 6.79 -22.28 -18.01
CA LYS A 198 7.48 -22.43 -19.30
C LYS A 198 8.96 -22.84 -19.18
N GLY A 199 9.52 -22.93 -17.96
CA GLY A 199 10.95 -23.19 -17.76
C GLY A 199 11.85 -22.04 -18.25
N ALA A 200 11.36 -20.81 -18.18
CA ALA A 200 11.90 -19.59 -18.80
C ALA A 200 12.43 -18.55 -17.78
N SER A 201 12.72 -18.97 -16.53
CA SER A 201 13.16 -18.08 -15.44
C SER A 201 14.62 -17.59 -15.51
N GLY A 202 15.45 -18.14 -16.41
CA GLY A 202 16.85 -17.71 -16.59
C GLY A 202 16.97 -16.55 -17.58
N SER A 203 17.96 -15.68 -17.40
CA SER A 203 18.12 -14.49 -18.25
C SER A 203 18.50 -14.88 -19.69
N SER A 204 17.65 -14.52 -20.67
CA SER A 204 17.97 -14.66 -22.10
C SER A 204 17.01 -13.88 -23.01
N PRO A 205 17.44 -13.46 -24.22
CA PRO A 205 16.59 -12.76 -25.19
C PRO A 205 15.34 -13.53 -25.66
N ALA A 206 15.33 -14.85 -25.51
CA ALA A 206 14.16 -15.66 -25.80
C ALA A 206 13.09 -15.55 -24.70
N ASN A 207 13.53 -15.38 -23.44
CA ASN A 207 12.64 -15.26 -22.28
C ASN A 207 12.17 -13.80 -22.14
N GLU A 208 13.04 -12.81 -22.32
CA GLU A 208 12.65 -11.39 -22.45
C GLU A 208 11.51 -11.20 -23.49
N ALA A 209 11.64 -11.85 -24.65
CA ALA A 209 10.63 -11.81 -25.70
C ALA A 209 9.32 -12.53 -25.32
N LEU A 210 9.38 -13.56 -24.48
CA LEU A 210 8.20 -14.25 -23.94
C LEU A 210 7.45 -13.36 -22.92
N ALA A 211 8.17 -12.61 -22.08
CA ALA A 211 7.57 -11.62 -21.18
C ALA A 211 6.82 -10.52 -21.97
N VAL A 212 7.46 -9.97 -23.01
CA VAL A 212 6.82 -9.01 -23.94
C VAL A 212 5.60 -9.63 -24.64
N ALA A 213 5.66 -10.90 -25.03
CA ALA A 213 4.53 -11.61 -25.64
C ALA A 213 3.34 -11.79 -24.67
N GLY A 214 3.59 -12.02 -23.38
CA GLY A 214 2.55 -12.08 -22.35
C GLY A 214 1.83 -10.75 -22.16
N LEU A 215 2.58 -9.64 -22.10
CA LEU A 215 2.00 -8.29 -22.05
C LEU A 215 1.17 -7.97 -23.29
N ALA A 216 1.63 -8.40 -24.48
CA ALA A 216 0.87 -8.29 -25.72
C ALA A 216 -0.41 -9.14 -25.70
N PHE A 217 -0.38 -10.36 -25.15
CA PHE A 217 -1.57 -11.19 -24.96
C PHE A 217 -2.64 -10.52 -24.08
N LEU A 218 -2.25 -9.96 -22.93
CA LEU A 218 -3.16 -9.23 -22.04
C LEU A 218 -3.76 -8.00 -22.74
N SER A 219 -2.94 -7.25 -23.47
CA SER A 219 -3.39 -6.13 -24.30
C SER A 219 -4.41 -6.59 -25.36
N GLU A 220 -4.18 -7.72 -26.01
CA GLU A 220 -5.12 -8.31 -26.97
C GLU A 220 -6.46 -8.70 -26.31
N GLN A 221 -6.45 -9.26 -25.09
CA GLN A 221 -7.69 -9.66 -24.40
C GLN A 221 -8.54 -8.43 -24.01
N VAL A 222 -7.90 -7.30 -23.69
CA VAL A 222 -8.56 -6.00 -23.47
C VAL A 222 -9.07 -5.40 -24.78
N GLN A 223 -8.26 -5.37 -25.84
CA GLN A 223 -8.66 -4.85 -27.16
C GLN A 223 -9.84 -5.63 -27.76
N ARG A 224 -9.84 -6.96 -27.63
CA ARG A 224 -10.95 -7.86 -28.02
C ARG A 224 -12.13 -7.83 -27.06
N ARG A 225 -12.09 -7.01 -26.01
CA ARG A 225 -13.16 -6.83 -24.98
C ARG A 225 -13.56 -8.13 -24.27
N LYS A 226 -12.66 -9.12 -24.19
CA LYS A 226 -12.86 -10.32 -23.37
C LYS A 226 -12.86 -9.95 -21.88
N ILE A 227 -11.95 -9.07 -21.49
CA ILE A 227 -11.91 -8.38 -20.20
C ILE A 227 -11.98 -6.86 -20.45
N LYS A 228 -12.39 -6.08 -19.45
CA LYS A 228 -12.47 -4.61 -19.59
C LYS A 228 -11.09 -3.94 -19.46
N ASP A 229 -10.23 -4.53 -18.64
CA ASP A 229 -8.90 -4.01 -18.34
C ASP A 229 -7.98 -5.08 -17.75
N ALA A 230 -6.67 -4.86 -17.84
CA ALA A 230 -5.60 -5.62 -17.19
C ALA A 230 -4.44 -4.67 -16.81
N LEU A 231 -3.74 -5.01 -15.73
CA LEU A 231 -2.57 -4.29 -15.22
C LEU A 231 -1.45 -5.27 -14.90
N MET A 232 -0.22 -4.83 -15.12
CA MET A 232 1.00 -5.47 -14.65
C MET A 232 1.89 -4.45 -13.93
N LEU A 233 2.45 -4.85 -12.79
CA LEU A 233 3.52 -4.15 -12.08
C LEU A 233 4.61 -5.17 -11.77
N ALA A 234 5.89 -4.83 -11.95
CA ALA A 234 6.98 -5.71 -11.48
C ALA A 234 7.05 -5.67 -9.94
N ASN A 235 7.29 -6.82 -9.33
CA ASN A 235 7.46 -6.97 -7.88
C ASN A 235 8.96 -7.02 -7.56
N HIS A 236 9.34 -6.58 -6.37
CA HIS A 236 10.67 -6.68 -5.75
C HIS A 236 11.88 -6.48 -6.71
N PRO A 237 11.88 -5.45 -7.58
CA PRO A 237 12.60 -5.48 -8.86
C PRO A 237 14.13 -5.43 -8.74
N ALA A 238 14.70 -4.85 -7.67
CA ALA A 238 16.14 -4.91 -7.42
C ALA A 238 16.59 -6.10 -6.55
N ARG A 239 15.67 -6.94 -6.04
CA ARG A 239 15.95 -7.95 -5.00
C ARG A 239 17.00 -8.97 -5.42
N ARG A 240 16.82 -9.60 -6.59
CA ARG A 240 17.85 -10.47 -7.22
C ARG A 240 18.68 -9.75 -8.28
N GLY A 241 18.39 -8.47 -8.56
CA GLY A 241 19.07 -7.66 -9.57
C GLY A 241 19.03 -8.29 -10.97
N VAL A 242 17.95 -9.01 -11.32
CA VAL A 242 17.77 -9.66 -12.63
C VAL A 242 17.07 -8.74 -13.62
N ASP A 243 16.04 -7.99 -13.18
CA ASP A 243 15.30 -7.03 -13.99
C ASP A 243 16.23 -5.95 -14.58
N SER A 244 16.58 -6.03 -15.87
CA SER A 244 17.45 -5.01 -16.49
C SER A 244 16.72 -3.71 -16.84
N PRO A 245 17.42 -2.56 -16.96
CA PRO A 245 16.78 -1.33 -17.38
C PRO A 245 16.22 -1.39 -18.81
N HIS A 246 16.82 -2.18 -19.72
CA HIS A 246 16.28 -2.36 -21.06
C HIS A 246 15.03 -3.26 -21.09
N GLU A 247 14.93 -4.26 -20.22
CA GLU A 247 13.71 -5.06 -20.03
C GLU A 247 12.58 -4.24 -19.45
N ILE A 248 12.81 -3.47 -18.38
CA ILE A 248 11.81 -2.58 -17.77
C ILE A 248 11.27 -1.58 -18.81
N ARG A 249 12.15 -1.00 -19.63
CA ARG A 249 11.76 -0.16 -20.77
C ARG A 249 11.02 -0.95 -21.86
N GLY A 250 11.40 -2.21 -22.08
CA GLY A 250 10.74 -3.15 -22.97
C GLY A 250 9.30 -3.46 -22.54
N TRP A 251 9.06 -3.81 -21.27
CA TRP A 251 7.75 -4.09 -20.70
C TRP A 251 6.84 -2.85 -20.78
N ARG A 252 7.36 -1.69 -20.36
CA ARG A 252 6.68 -0.40 -20.48
C ARG A 252 6.24 -0.12 -21.92
N ASP A 253 7.15 -0.26 -22.87
CA ASP A 253 6.91 0.10 -24.28
C ASP A 253 6.26 -1.07 -25.09
N ALA A 254 6.00 -2.24 -24.49
CA ALA A 254 5.47 -3.45 -25.14
C ALA A 254 4.03 -3.34 -25.66
N THR A 255 3.25 -2.35 -25.18
CA THR A 255 1.81 -2.28 -25.42
C THR A 255 1.36 -0.85 -25.78
N PRO A 256 0.27 -0.67 -26.57
CA PRO A 256 -0.10 0.65 -27.06
C PRO A 256 -0.42 1.63 -25.92
N GLY A 257 0.27 2.78 -25.90
CA GLY A 257 0.20 3.75 -24.79
C GLY A 257 -1.18 4.35 -24.47
N GLY A 258 -2.19 4.13 -25.31
CA GLY A 258 -3.58 4.45 -24.99
C GLY A 258 -4.22 3.52 -23.94
N LYS A 259 -3.68 2.32 -23.73
CA LYS A 259 -4.09 1.37 -22.68
C LYS A 259 -2.97 0.35 -22.37
N GLN A 260 -1.88 0.90 -21.83
CA GLN A 260 -0.61 0.23 -21.53
C GLN A 260 -0.75 -0.83 -20.41
N ILE A 261 -0.23 -2.05 -20.57
CA ILE A 261 -0.43 -3.12 -19.57
C ILE A 261 0.56 -3.02 -18.40
N ALA A 262 1.87 -3.04 -18.67
CA ALA A 262 2.90 -2.81 -17.66
C ALA A 262 3.03 -1.31 -17.38
N ILE A 263 2.83 -0.91 -16.13
CA ILE A 263 2.67 0.52 -15.75
C ILE A 263 3.68 1.01 -14.70
N GLY A 264 4.44 0.13 -14.05
CA GLY A 264 5.24 0.48 -12.89
C GLY A 264 5.84 -0.73 -12.18
N PHE A 265 6.36 -0.49 -10.98
CA PHE A 265 6.82 -1.53 -10.07
C PHE A 265 6.45 -1.26 -8.61
N GLU A 266 6.60 -2.28 -7.79
CA GLU A 266 6.70 -2.21 -6.34
C GLU A 266 7.91 -1.35 -5.95
N GLY A 267 7.65 -0.11 -5.54
CA GLY A 267 8.70 0.83 -5.11
C GLY A 267 9.01 0.73 -3.61
N ALA A 268 8.10 0.18 -2.81
CA ALA A 268 8.31 -0.15 -1.40
C ALA A 268 7.90 -1.61 -1.14
N PRO A 269 8.87 -2.53 -1.03
CA PRO A 269 8.57 -3.96 -1.04
C PRO A 269 7.83 -4.48 0.19
N GLY A 270 7.20 -5.64 0.02
CA GLY A 270 6.59 -6.50 1.03
C GLY A 270 7.51 -6.99 2.16
N HIS A 271 7.15 -8.10 2.83
CA HIS A 271 7.97 -8.77 3.86
C HIS A 271 8.66 -7.83 4.89
N GLN A 272 7.97 -6.77 5.36
CA GLN A 272 8.68 -5.69 6.07
C GLN A 272 9.11 -6.05 7.50
N ALA A 273 8.43 -7.00 8.15
CA ALA A 273 8.82 -7.51 9.47
C ALA A 273 10.09 -8.38 9.44
N ALA A 274 10.54 -8.83 8.26
CA ALA A 274 11.75 -9.64 8.10
C ALA A 274 13.02 -8.96 8.66
N GLY A 275 13.05 -7.63 8.68
CA GLY A 275 14.13 -6.81 9.24
C GLY A 275 14.20 -6.73 10.77
N ILE A 276 13.16 -7.20 11.49
CA ILE A 276 13.13 -7.18 12.95
C ILE A 276 14.16 -8.18 13.51
N ALA A 277 15.00 -7.69 14.41
CA ALA A 277 16.12 -8.44 14.98
C ALA A 277 15.68 -9.73 15.69
N ALA A 278 16.47 -10.80 15.52
CA ALA A 278 16.33 -12.04 16.28
C ALA A 278 16.77 -11.82 17.74
N PRO A 279 16.15 -12.51 18.74
CA PRO A 279 15.14 -13.56 18.63
C PRO A 279 13.70 -13.02 18.55
N THR A 280 13.50 -11.70 18.51
CA THR A 280 12.18 -11.06 18.51
C THR A 280 11.47 -11.04 17.15
N GLY A 281 12.21 -11.19 16.06
CA GLY A 281 11.71 -11.34 14.69
C GLY A 281 12.62 -12.21 13.83
N MET A 282 12.40 -12.17 12.52
CA MET A 282 13.04 -13.08 11.55
C MET A 282 14.56 -12.91 11.45
N GLY A 283 15.11 -11.73 11.76
CA GLY A 283 16.55 -11.46 11.73
C GLY A 283 17.19 -11.49 10.33
N ARG A 284 16.42 -11.24 9.27
CA ARG A 284 16.88 -11.17 7.87
C ARG A 284 16.94 -9.71 7.40
N ALA A 285 17.13 -9.48 6.10
CA ALA A 285 16.91 -8.16 5.54
C ALA A 285 15.40 -7.86 5.45
N ARG A 286 15.03 -6.60 5.68
CA ARG A 286 13.70 -6.06 5.39
C ARG A 286 13.38 -6.26 3.90
N GLY A 287 12.15 -6.66 3.59
CA GLY A 287 11.75 -7.04 2.22
C GLY A 287 12.26 -8.41 1.76
N ILE A 288 13.00 -9.16 2.59
CA ILE A 288 13.75 -10.36 2.17
C ILE A 288 14.80 -10.02 1.08
N TYR A 289 15.24 -8.76 1.04
CA TYR A 289 16.38 -8.32 0.21
C TYR A 289 17.71 -8.76 0.85
N ASP A 290 17.98 -10.07 0.94
CA ASP A 290 19.24 -10.64 1.44
C ASP A 290 20.05 -11.44 0.40
N ASN A 291 19.59 -11.44 -0.85
CA ASN A 291 20.29 -11.97 -2.02
C ASN A 291 21.63 -11.25 -2.28
N ASN A 292 22.37 -11.79 -3.26
CA ASN A 292 23.62 -11.27 -3.82
C ASN A 292 23.60 -11.55 -5.34
N PRO A 293 24.46 -10.90 -6.16
CA PRO A 293 24.51 -11.13 -7.60
C PRO A 293 24.68 -12.61 -7.99
N SER A 294 23.95 -13.01 -9.03
CA SER A 294 23.99 -14.35 -9.63
C SER A 294 24.57 -14.30 -11.07
N ALA A 295 24.54 -15.44 -11.78
CA ALA A 295 24.90 -15.49 -13.20
C ALA A 295 23.83 -14.85 -14.12
N ASP A 296 22.58 -14.74 -13.64
CA ASP A 296 21.46 -14.10 -14.34
C ASP A 296 21.32 -12.61 -14.00
N SER A 297 22.01 -12.11 -12.97
CA SER A 297 21.88 -10.72 -12.51
C SER A 297 22.53 -9.73 -13.47
N PHE A 298 21.84 -8.63 -13.77
CA PHE A 298 22.34 -7.58 -14.65
C PHE A 298 23.57 -6.87 -14.05
N ALA A 299 24.69 -6.87 -14.78
CA ALA A 299 26.00 -6.45 -14.28
C ALA A 299 26.13 -4.97 -13.86
N GLY A 300 25.14 -4.13 -14.19
CA GLY A 300 25.08 -2.72 -13.76
C GLY A 300 24.59 -2.49 -12.32
N TYR A 301 24.07 -3.52 -11.63
CA TYR A 301 23.57 -3.37 -10.25
C TYR A 301 24.71 -3.27 -9.22
N PRO A 302 24.74 -2.22 -8.38
CA PRO A 302 25.65 -2.14 -7.23
C PRO A 302 25.21 -3.11 -6.13
N LEU A 303 26.11 -3.53 -5.23
CA LEU A 303 25.77 -4.48 -4.16
C LEU A 303 24.71 -3.94 -3.19
N GLU A 304 24.68 -2.62 -3.03
CA GLU A 304 23.72 -1.89 -2.20
C GLU A 304 22.31 -1.80 -2.81
N SER A 305 22.10 -2.30 -4.03
CA SER A 305 20.77 -2.44 -4.64
C SER A 305 20.02 -3.69 -4.17
N TYR A 306 20.74 -4.73 -3.76
CA TYR A 306 20.21 -5.98 -3.20
C TYR A 306 19.68 -5.79 -1.76
N ARG A 307 19.41 -4.55 -1.34
CA ARG A 307 19.01 -4.15 0.02
C ARG A 307 17.96 -3.05 -0.09
N THR A 308 16.99 -3.03 0.81
CA THR A 308 16.06 -1.91 0.92
C THR A 308 16.73 -0.68 1.56
N TRP A 309 16.15 0.49 1.32
CA TRP A 309 16.59 1.77 1.87
C TRP A 309 15.38 2.47 2.50
N GLY A 310 15.28 2.52 3.83
CA GLY A 310 14.05 2.94 4.53
C GLY A 310 12.84 2.06 4.19
N GLY A 311 13.09 0.81 3.79
CA GLY A 311 12.10 -0.12 3.25
C GLY A 311 11.65 0.16 1.82
N PHE A 312 12.28 1.10 1.10
CA PHE A 312 12.03 1.31 -0.32
C PHE A 312 13.03 0.53 -1.16
N ASP A 313 12.61 0.11 -2.36
CA ASP A 313 13.50 -0.48 -3.36
C ASP A 313 14.56 0.55 -3.79
N TRP A 314 15.79 0.09 -4.03
CA TRP A 314 16.92 0.93 -4.41
C TRP A 314 16.65 1.80 -5.66
N MET A 315 15.87 1.33 -6.63
CA MET A 315 15.44 2.10 -7.81
C MET A 315 14.61 3.34 -7.43
N THR A 316 13.81 3.23 -6.37
CA THR A 316 12.89 4.27 -5.89
C THR A 316 13.57 5.23 -4.93
N ALA A 317 14.40 4.67 -4.04
CA ALA A 317 15.19 5.40 -3.06
C ALA A 317 16.27 6.29 -3.73
N THR A 318 16.90 5.80 -4.79
CA THR A 318 18.01 6.49 -5.49
C THR A 318 17.49 7.69 -6.30
N VAL A 319 17.66 8.89 -5.74
CA VAL A 319 17.46 10.15 -6.47
C VAL A 319 18.52 10.28 -7.56
N GLY A 320 18.10 10.48 -8.81
CA GLY A 320 18.95 10.41 -10.00
C GLY A 320 19.20 8.99 -10.52
N GLY A 321 18.51 7.97 -9.98
CA GLY A 321 18.61 6.57 -10.38
C GLY A 321 17.63 6.14 -11.47
N LEU A 322 17.37 4.82 -11.56
CA LEU A 322 16.60 4.24 -12.67
C LEU A 322 15.18 4.82 -12.77
N TRP A 323 14.47 4.98 -11.65
CA TRP A 323 13.12 5.54 -11.71
C TRP A 323 13.12 6.96 -12.30
N ASP A 324 14.00 7.83 -11.80
CA ASP A 324 14.18 9.18 -12.35
C ASP A 324 14.64 9.17 -13.82
N SER A 325 15.38 8.13 -14.26
CA SER A 325 15.77 7.90 -15.65
C SER A 325 14.60 7.52 -16.55
N LEU A 326 13.65 6.71 -16.06
CA LEU A 326 12.40 6.37 -16.75
C LEU A 326 11.46 7.59 -16.83
N LEU A 327 11.37 8.38 -15.75
CA LEU A 327 10.57 9.61 -15.70
C LEU A 327 11.13 10.73 -16.60
N ALA A 328 12.45 10.79 -16.74
CA ALA A 328 13.14 11.71 -17.65
C ALA A 328 12.83 11.44 -19.14
N GLU A 329 12.32 10.26 -19.49
CA GLU A 329 11.82 9.99 -20.84
C GLU A 329 10.49 10.71 -21.15
N GLY A 330 9.81 11.25 -20.14
CA GLY A 330 8.46 11.82 -20.27
C GLY A 330 7.36 10.78 -20.47
N LYS A 331 7.59 9.54 -20.00
CA LYS A 331 6.68 8.40 -20.12
C LYS A 331 6.16 7.95 -18.74
N PRO A 332 4.96 7.33 -18.67
CA PRO A 332 4.49 6.62 -17.48
C PRO A 332 5.46 5.54 -17.00
N TRP A 333 5.83 5.62 -15.72
CA TRP A 333 6.33 4.48 -14.93
C TRP A 333 6.16 4.78 -13.44
N TRP A 334 5.32 3.99 -12.77
CA TRP A 334 4.79 4.29 -11.44
C TRP A 334 5.42 3.46 -10.33
N ILE A 335 5.33 3.97 -9.09
CA ILE A 335 5.60 3.18 -7.89
C ILE A 335 4.32 2.80 -7.15
N THR A 336 4.35 1.62 -6.54
CA THR A 336 3.35 1.11 -5.58
C THR A 336 4.03 0.51 -4.34
N ALA A 337 3.23 0.12 -3.35
CA ALA A 337 3.65 -0.56 -2.14
C ALA A 337 2.59 -1.58 -1.71
N ASN A 338 3.03 -2.71 -1.16
CA ASN A 338 2.16 -3.83 -0.80
C ASN A 338 2.64 -4.51 0.51
N SER A 339 2.00 -5.59 0.93
CA SER A 339 2.43 -6.39 2.09
C SER A 339 3.24 -7.64 1.73
N ASP A 340 3.13 -8.15 0.51
CA ASP A 340 3.57 -9.47 0.06
C ASP A 340 3.15 -10.58 1.06
N SER A 341 1.88 -10.49 1.48
CA SER A 341 1.40 -11.18 2.67
C SER A 341 1.16 -12.67 2.42
N HIS A 342 2.09 -13.50 2.89
CA HIS A 342 2.01 -14.96 2.86
C HIS A 342 1.81 -15.55 4.28
N GLN A 343 2.55 -15.00 5.24
CA GLN A 343 2.93 -15.55 6.54
C GLN A 343 3.12 -14.38 7.53
N VAL A 344 2.10 -14.03 8.31
CA VAL A 344 2.18 -12.79 9.11
C VAL A 344 2.97 -12.98 10.41
N TYR A 345 3.91 -12.07 10.64
CA TYR A 345 4.69 -11.92 11.86
C TYR A 345 3.75 -11.69 13.07
N THR A 346 4.05 -12.36 14.19
CA THR A 346 3.24 -12.44 15.42
C THR A 346 1.85 -13.09 15.30
N ASP A 347 1.45 -13.58 14.13
CA ASP A 347 0.22 -14.37 14.02
C ASP A 347 0.36 -15.72 14.76
N THR A 348 -0.79 -16.31 15.10
CA THR A 348 -0.88 -17.58 15.84
C THR A 348 -1.37 -18.76 15.01
N ALA A 349 -1.71 -18.57 13.73
CA ALA A 349 -2.10 -19.67 12.87
C ALA A 349 -0.89 -20.38 12.22
N LYS A 350 -1.08 -21.66 11.89
CA LYS A 350 -0.20 -22.49 11.06
C LYS A 350 -1.01 -23.06 9.88
N ARG A 351 -0.36 -23.45 8.78
CA ARG A 351 -1.03 -24.22 7.71
C ARG A 351 -1.69 -25.46 8.32
N GLY A 352 -2.91 -25.77 7.90
CA GLY A 352 -3.69 -26.85 8.50
C GLY A 352 -3.31 -28.25 8.05
N GLY A 353 -3.79 -29.24 8.80
CA GLY A 353 -3.91 -30.65 8.41
C GLY A 353 -2.60 -31.46 8.35
N PRO A 354 -2.61 -32.76 8.74
CA PRO A 354 -1.56 -33.68 8.32
C PRO A 354 -1.68 -34.03 6.83
N ASP A 355 -2.88 -33.94 6.26
CA ASP A 355 -3.23 -34.32 4.88
C ASP A 355 -3.04 -33.15 3.87
N THR A 356 -2.18 -32.19 4.18
CA THR A 356 -2.01 -30.95 3.40
C THR A 356 -1.03 -31.14 2.23
N ASP A 357 -1.58 -31.47 1.06
CA ASP A 357 -0.83 -31.61 -0.18
C ASP A 357 -1.22 -30.53 -1.20
N PHE A 358 -0.34 -29.55 -1.41
CA PHE A 358 -0.54 -28.49 -2.39
C PHE A 358 -0.61 -29.02 -3.83
N ASN A 359 0.28 -29.94 -4.20
CA ASN A 359 0.45 -30.42 -5.57
C ASN A 359 -0.72 -31.31 -6.03
N LEU A 360 -1.31 -32.06 -5.10
CA LEU A 360 -2.52 -32.82 -5.36
C LEU A 360 -3.77 -31.93 -5.42
N ASN A 361 -3.87 -30.93 -4.54
CA ASN A 361 -5.13 -30.20 -4.32
C ASN A 361 -5.22 -28.84 -5.00
N GLY A 362 -4.10 -28.22 -5.42
CA GLY A 362 -4.07 -26.81 -5.82
C GLY A 362 -4.36 -25.83 -4.68
N LYS A 363 -4.27 -26.30 -3.42
CA LYS A 363 -4.30 -25.49 -2.21
C LYS A 363 -3.79 -26.27 -0.99
N HIS A 364 -3.32 -25.56 0.02
CA HIS A 364 -3.19 -26.07 1.38
C HIS A 364 -4.54 -26.19 2.08
N THR A 365 -4.62 -27.05 3.11
CA THR A 365 -5.81 -27.08 3.96
C THR A 365 -5.85 -25.90 4.91
N ASP A 366 -7.08 -25.43 5.15
CA ASP A 366 -7.49 -24.33 6.01
C ASP A 366 -6.61 -24.12 7.26
N PRO A 367 -6.12 -22.89 7.54
CA PRO A 367 -5.22 -22.63 8.65
C PRO A 367 -5.86 -22.92 10.00
N VAL A 368 -5.05 -23.47 10.91
CA VAL A 368 -5.45 -23.85 12.28
C VAL A 368 -4.62 -23.12 13.32
N TYR A 369 -5.18 -22.94 14.51
CA TYR A 369 -4.45 -22.36 15.65
C TYR A 369 -3.21 -23.21 16.00
N SER A 370 -2.06 -22.56 16.19
CA SER A 370 -0.79 -23.25 16.45
C SER A 370 -0.51 -23.49 17.93
N GLY A 371 -1.21 -22.80 18.84
CA GLY A 371 -0.93 -22.80 20.28
C GLY A 371 0.16 -21.80 20.73
N LYS A 372 0.75 -21.04 19.80
CA LYS A 372 1.82 -20.08 20.06
C LYS A 372 1.77 -18.89 19.10
N VAL A 373 2.61 -17.88 19.38
CA VAL A 373 2.96 -16.80 18.45
C VAL A 373 4.08 -17.28 17.51
N ASP A 374 4.03 -16.90 16.24
CA ASP A 374 5.11 -17.13 15.26
C ASP A 374 5.96 -15.87 15.05
N LEU A 375 7.22 -15.92 15.48
CA LEU A 375 8.19 -14.83 15.33
C LEU A 375 9.16 -15.06 14.16
N THR A 376 9.04 -16.16 13.43
CA THR A 376 9.97 -16.55 12.35
C THR A 376 9.51 -16.13 10.96
N GLN A 377 8.40 -15.40 10.86
CA GLN A 377 7.83 -14.94 9.59
C GLN A 377 8.16 -13.46 9.32
N GLY A 378 8.14 -13.08 8.05
CA GLY A 378 8.60 -11.76 7.59
C GLY A 378 7.51 -10.72 7.31
N ASP A 379 6.23 -11.10 7.34
CA ASP A 379 5.20 -10.29 6.66
C ASP A 379 4.28 -9.56 7.64
N TYR A 380 3.55 -8.59 7.12
CA TYR A 380 2.39 -7.99 7.78
C TYR A 380 1.09 -8.36 7.06
N TRP A 381 -0.05 -8.10 7.70
CA TRP A 381 -1.33 -8.14 7.01
C TRP A 381 -1.44 -7.00 5.97
N PRO A 382 -2.25 -7.16 4.91
CA PRO A 382 -2.52 -6.08 3.95
C PRO A 382 -2.96 -4.80 4.65
N GLY A 383 -2.32 -3.67 4.33
CA GLY A 383 -2.60 -2.36 4.93
C GLY A 383 -2.12 -2.13 6.36
N GLN A 384 -1.60 -3.14 7.07
CA GLN A 384 -1.14 -3.00 8.45
C GLN A 384 0.08 -2.09 8.56
N TYR A 385 1.02 -2.19 7.61
CA TYR A 385 2.24 -1.39 7.57
C TYR A 385 2.32 -0.54 6.30
N SER A 386 2.36 -1.18 5.12
CA SER A 386 2.45 -0.53 3.81
C SER A 386 1.08 -0.28 3.20
N ARG A 387 0.93 0.81 2.44
CA ARG A 387 -0.32 1.18 1.74
C ARG A 387 -0.05 1.82 0.37
N THR A 388 -0.80 1.43 -0.66
CA THR A 388 -0.92 2.17 -1.92
C THR A 388 -2.20 3.00 -1.95
N HIS A 389 -2.09 4.33 -2.05
CA HIS A 389 -3.24 5.24 -2.10
C HIS A 389 -3.51 5.69 -3.53
N VAL A 390 -4.69 5.35 -4.05
CA VAL A 390 -5.08 5.62 -5.43
C VAL A 390 -6.08 6.76 -5.50
N GLY A 391 -5.73 7.83 -6.18
CA GLY A 391 -6.63 8.91 -6.57
C GLY A 391 -7.59 8.39 -7.62
N SER A 392 -8.81 8.06 -7.20
CA SER A 392 -9.84 7.44 -8.01
C SER A 392 -10.98 8.42 -8.32
N ASP A 393 -11.61 8.24 -9.48
CA ASP A 393 -12.83 8.97 -9.84
C ASP A 393 -14.08 8.43 -9.11
N GLY A 394 -14.00 7.25 -8.47
CA GLY A 394 -15.07 6.68 -7.64
C GLY A 394 -14.75 5.29 -7.10
N PHE A 395 -15.62 4.76 -6.22
CA PHE A 395 -15.45 3.42 -5.66
C PHE A 395 -15.90 2.35 -6.66
N SER A 396 -14.99 1.89 -7.53
CA SER A 396 -15.22 0.77 -8.45
C SER A 396 -13.91 0.21 -9.00
N TYR A 397 -13.92 -1.07 -9.40
CA TYR A 397 -12.76 -1.74 -10.01
C TYR A 397 -12.14 -0.96 -11.17
N ALA A 398 -12.96 -0.44 -12.09
CA ALA A 398 -12.49 0.35 -13.23
C ALA A 398 -11.80 1.64 -12.77
N ALA A 399 -12.43 2.42 -11.88
CA ALA A 399 -11.88 3.70 -11.43
C ALA A 399 -10.60 3.56 -10.58
N VAL A 400 -10.44 2.44 -9.85
CA VAL A 400 -9.17 2.08 -9.20
C VAL A 400 -8.11 1.77 -10.27
N MET A 401 -8.39 0.87 -11.22
CA MET A 401 -7.43 0.52 -12.28
C MET A 401 -7.03 1.74 -13.13
N ASP A 402 -7.98 2.59 -13.50
CA ASP A 402 -7.74 3.86 -14.20
C ASP A 402 -6.92 4.85 -13.36
N GLY A 403 -7.10 4.88 -12.02
CA GLY A 403 -6.31 5.70 -11.11
C GLY A 403 -4.85 5.26 -10.99
N ILE A 404 -4.60 3.95 -10.84
CA ILE A 404 -3.25 3.37 -10.81
C ILE A 404 -2.58 3.60 -12.18
N ARG A 405 -3.29 3.28 -13.27
CA ARG A 405 -2.88 3.51 -14.68
C ARG A 405 -2.49 4.96 -14.96
N ALA A 406 -3.26 5.92 -14.45
CA ALA A 406 -2.99 7.35 -14.61
C ALA A 406 -1.88 7.87 -13.69
N GLY A 407 -1.25 7.02 -12.87
CA GLY A 407 -0.17 7.41 -11.97
C GLY A 407 -0.62 8.25 -10.78
N ARG A 408 -1.93 8.30 -10.49
CA ARG A 408 -2.52 9.09 -9.39
C ARG A 408 -2.28 8.38 -8.04
N VAL A 409 -1.01 8.15 -7.70
CA VAL A 409 -0.60 7.26 -6.60
C VAL A 409 0.43 7.92 -5.70
N TRP A 410 0.24 7.74 -4.39
CA TRP A 410 1.30 7.86 -3.38
C TRP A 410 1.25 6.65 -2.45
N VAL A 411 2.36 6.38 -1.78
CA VAL A 411 2.57 5.21 -0.93
C VAL A 411 3.14 5.63 0.41
N ASP A 412 2.80 4.92 1.48
CA ASP A 412 3.38 5.19 2.81
C ASP A 412 3.56 3.95 3.70
N HIS A 413 4.51 4.08 4.61
CA HIS A 413 4.84 3.13 5.67
C HIS A 413 4.31 3.58 7.03
N GLY A 414 3.82 2.62 7.82
CA GLY A 414 3.44 2.79 9.23
C GLY A 414 2.37 3.85 9.49
N GLN A 415 1.57 4.19 8.48
CA GLN A 415 0.57 5.25 8.47
C GLN A 415 1.13 6.66 8.75
N LEU A 416 2.34 6.98 8.27
CA LEU A 416 3.07 8.24 8.51
C LEU A 416 2.24 9.51 8.22
N ILE A 417 1.35 9.47 7.23
CA ILE A 417 0.44 10.57 6.89
C ILE A 417 -1.00 10.07 6.72
N GLY A 418 -1.96 10.94 7.04
CA GLY A 418 -3.39 10.71 6.83
C GLY A 418 -3.88 11.05 5.42
N GLY A 419 -3.08 11.75 4.61
CA GLY A 419 -3.43 12.08 3.23
C GLY A 419 -2.51 13.09 2.56
N LEU A 420 -2.52 13.09 1.22
CA LEU A 420 -1.68 13.94 0.36
C LEU A 420 -2.50 14.51 -0.82
N ASP A 421 -2.46 15.83 -1.03
CA ASP A 421 -2.86 16.49 -2.28
C ASP A 421 -1.71 17.38 -2.78
N ALA A 422 -1.07 16.98 -3.87
CA ALA A 422 0.03 17.69 -4.50
C ALA A 422 -0.40 18.25 -5.85
N ARG A 423 -0.22 19.56 -6.05
CA ARG A 423 -0.71 20.29 -7.23
C ARG A 423 0.36 21.21 -7.80
N LEU A 424 0.79 20.96 -9.03
CA LEU A 424 1.50 21.96 -9.83
C LEU A 424 0.48 22.88 -10.48
N SER A 425 0.70 24.20 -10.40
CA SER A 425 -0.22 25.22 -10.91
C SER A 425 0.50 26.32 -11.67
N GLY A 426 -0.14 26.87 -12.70
CA GLY A 426 0.41 27.94 -13.52
C GLY A 426 -0.57 28.42 -14.60
N SER A 427 -0.62 29.73 -14.85
CA SER A 427 -1.51 30.35 -15.86
C SER A 427 -2.98 29.89 -15.79
N GLY A 428 -3.53 29.75 -14.57
CA GLY A 428 -4.91 29.32 -14.33
C GLY A 428 -5.19 27.82 -14.50
N LYS A 429 -4.19 27.02 -14.90
CA LYS A 429 -4.26 25.56 -14.97
C LYS A 429 -3.57 24.90 -13.77
N TRP A 430 -3.88 23.62 -13.54
CA TRP A 430 -3.19 22.78 -12.58
C TRP A 430 -3.09 21.31 -13.06
N ALA A 431 -2.21 20.54 -12.43
CA ALA A 431 -2.10 19.08 -12.56
C ALA A 431 -1.70 18.47 -11.20
N THR A 432 -1.98 17.17 -11.00
CA THR A 432 -1.63 16.39 -9.80
C THR A 432 -0.92 15.08 -10.20
N LEU A 433 -0.66 14.19 -9.25
CA LEU A 433 0.15 12.96 -9.38
C LEU A 433 -0.15 12.17 -10.67
N GLY A 434 0.90 11.79 -11.40
CA GLY A 434 0.85 11.13 -12.70
C GLY A 434 0.50 12.05 -13.89
N GLY A 435 -0.05 13.23 -13.64
CA GLY A 435 -0.47 14.20 -14.66
C GLY A 435 0.62 15.17 -15.13
N ALA A 436 0.32 15.92 -16.20
CA ALA A 436 1.24 16.87 -16.83
C ALA A 436 0.63 18.28 -17.04
N LEU A 437 1.23 19.28 -16.37
CA LEU A 437 0.84 20.69 -16.48
C LEU A 437 1.38 21.30 -17.79
N HIS A 438 0.49 21.49 -18.75
CA HIS A 438 0.80 22.08 -20.06
C HIS A 438 0.63 23.61 -20.05
N VAL A 439 1.74 24.35 -20.11
CA VAL A 439 1.82 25.82 -19.98
C VAL A 439 2.66 26.43 -21.11
N LYS A 440 2.59 27.75 -21.29
CA LYS A 440 3.50 28.47 -22.19
C LYS A 440 4.90 28.55 -21.57
N LYS A 441 5.95 28.59 -22.39
CA LYS A 441 7.29 29.00 -21.94
C LYS A 441 7.27 30.37 -21.23
N GLY A 442 8.16 30.56 -20.27
CA GLY A 442 8.19 31.71 -19.36
C GLY A 442 7.08 31.76 -18.31
N THR A 443 6.12 30.81 -18.29
CA THR A 443 5.06 30.76 -17.27
C THR A 443 5.67 30.54 -15.89
N LYS A 444 5.23 31.30 -14.88
CA LYS A 444 5.55 30.99 -13.48
C LYS A 444 4.72 29.81 -13.00
N VAL A 445 5.39 28.77 -12.50
CA VAL A 445 4.74 27.56 -11.95
C VAL A 445 5.03 27.42 -10.45
N THR A 446 4.05 26.94 -9.71
CA THR A 446 4.14 26.74 -8.26
C THR A 446 3.52 25.41 -7.87
N LEU A 447 4.28 24.62 -7.11
CA LEU A 447 3.80 23.46 -6.38
C LEU A 447 3.14 23.93 -5.09
N THR A 448 1.92 23.47 -4.84
CA THR A 448 1.31 23.46 -3.52
C THR A 448 1.10 22.01 -3.10
N VAL A 449 1.41 21.69 -1.85
CA VAL A 449 1.15 20.38 -1.26
C VAL A 449 0.39 20.58 0.04
N ASP A 450 -0.80 19.98 0.15
CA ASP A 450 -1.53 19.85 1.41
C ASP A 450 -1.34 18.41 1.92
N ILE A 451 -0.82 18.28 3.15
CA ILE A 451 -0.54 17.00 3.81
C ILE A 451 -1.38 16.94 5.08
N ALA A 452 -2.24 15.94 5.22
CA ALA A 452 -2.87 15.62 6.50
C ALA A 452 -1.88 14.78 7.32
N LEU A 453 -1.48 15.30 8.48
CA LEU A 453 -0.65 14.56 9.45
C LEU A 453 -1.48 13.46 10.10
N ALA A 454 -0.83 12.36 10.51
CA ALA A 454 -1.47 11.33 11.31
C ALA A 454 -1.93 11.88 12.67
N ASP A 455 -3.13 11.51 13.10
CA ASP A 455 -3.73 11.88 14.39
C ASP A 455 -4.23 10.68 15.20
N THR A 456 -4.38 9.50 14.57
CA THR A 456 -4.60 8.21 15.24
C THR A 456 -3.32 7.41 15.42
N PRO A 457 -3.25 6.51 16.42
CA PRO A 457 -2.17 5.53 16.51
C PRO A 457 -2.19 4.54 15.33
N ASN A 458 -1.01 4.21 14.82
CA ASN A 458 -0.80 3.15 13.84
C ASN A 458 -0.86 1.76 14.49
N TRP A 459 -0.61 0.71 13.70
CA TRP A 459 -0.70 -0.69 14.16
C TRP A 459 0.46 -1.16 15.06
N ALA A 460 1.46 -0.31 15.32
CA ALA A 460 2.42 -0.47 16.42
C ALA A 460 2.06 0.35 17.67
N GLY A 461 0.90 1.02 17.68
CA GLY A 461 0.33 1.66 18.87
C GLY A 461 0.79 3.09 19.15
N PHE A 462 1.50 3.75 18.23
CA PHE A 462 1.92 5.15 18.37
C PHE A 462 1.39 6.03 17.23
N VAL A 463 1.20 7.32 17.48
CA VAL A 463 0.90 8.30 16.42
C VAL A 463 2.23 8.64 15.72
N PRO A 464 2.43 8.28 14.45
CA PRO A 464 3.67 8.59 13.73
C PRO A 464 3.75 10.09 13.44
N LYS A 465 4.97 10.60 13.28
CA LYS A 465 5.23 12.04 13.10
C LYS A 465 6.06 12.25 11.86
N LEU A 466 5.45 12.84 10.82
CA LEU A 466 6.19 13.37 9.68
C LEU A 466 7.12 14.49 10.17
N ALA A 467 8.44 14.31 9.99
CA ALA A 467 9.45 15.29 10.39
C ALA A 467 10.03 16.06 9.20
N ARG A 468 10.12 15.45 8.01
CA ARG A 468 10.66 16.10 6.80
C ARG A 468 9.87 15.75 5.56
N VAL A 469 9.74 16.71 4.63
CA VAL A 469 9.27 16.50 3.25
C VAL A 469 10.30 17.04 2.28
N ASP A 470 10.71 16.23 1.31
CA ASP A 470 11.64 16.59 0.25
C ASP A 470 10.90 16.76 -1.08
N VAL A 471 11.17 17.87 -1.76
CA VAL A 471 10.78 18.12 -3.15
C VAL A 471 11.94 17.72 -4.05
N ILE A 472 11.72 16.68 -4.86
CA ILE A 472 12.68 16.17 -5.84
C ILE A 472 12.26 16.64 -7.22
N GLN A 473 13.16 17.26 -7.98
CA GLN A 473 12.90 17.75 -9.34
C GLN A 473 13.97 17.22 -10.29
N GLY A 474 13.54 16.74 -11.46
CA GLY A 474 14.41 16.30 -12.56
C GLY A 474 13.93 16.81 -13.91
N ASP A 475 14.80 16.74 -14.91
CA ASP A 475 14.51 17.24 -16.26
C ASP A 475 13.92 16.13 -17.14
N VAL A 476 13.01 16.47 -18.05
CA VAL A 476 12.60 15.54 -19.11
C VAL A 476 13.54 15.73 -20.30
N THR A 477 14.44 14.77 -20.46
CA THR A 477 15.45 14.71 -21.53
C THR A 477 14.99 13.91 -22.75
N GLY A 478 13.93 13.11 -22.61
CA GLY A 478 13.51 12.11 -23.61
C GLY A 478 14.26 10.78 -23.44
N THR A 479 13.88 9.78 -24.25
CA THR A 479 14.46 8.42 -24.22
C THR A 479 15.98 8.45 -24.41
N PRO A 480 16.77 7.80 -23.52
CA PRO A 480 18.22 7.75 -23.65
C PRO A 480 18.67 6.93 -24.87
N ALA A 481 19.86 7.22 -25.39
CA ALA A 481 20.45 6.47 -26.50
C ALA A 481 20.85 5.04 -26.09
N ASP A 482 21.26 4.87 -24.84
CA ASP A 482 21.52 3.57 -24.21
C ASP A 482 20.30 3.17 -23.37
N LYS A 483 19.73 2.00 -23.65
CA LYS A 483 18.58 1.47 -22.90
C LYS A 483 18.95 1.00 -21.50
N ASP A 484 20.22 0.72 -21.22
CA ASP A 484 20.72 0.33 -19.90
C ASP A 484 21.11 1.53 -19.01
N THR A 485 20.71 2.75 -19.43
CA THR A 485 20.90 3.97 -18.63
C THR A 485 20.17 3.86 -17.28
N PHE A 486 20.95 3.72 -16.21
CA PHE A 486 20.52 3.74 -14.81
C PHE A 486 20.34 5.15 -14.22
N SER A 487 20.66 6.23 -14.95
CA SER A 487 20.84 7.57 -14.37
C SER A 487 19.94 8.67 -14.96
N ALA A 488 19.67 9.68 -14.14
CA ALA A 488 19.08 10.96 -14.53
C ALA A 488 19.87 12.11 -13.85
N PRO A 489 21.00 12.58 -14.43
CA PRO A 489 21.95 13.48 -13.77
C PRO A 489 21.41 14.86 -13.36
N THR A 490 20.19 15.21 -13.76
CA THR A 490 19.52 16.47 -13.41
C THR A 490 18.57 16.34 -12.22
N ALA A 491 18.18 15.10 -11.85
CA ALA A 491 17.25 14.84 -10.76
C ALA A 491 17.94 14.95 -9.40
N LYS A 492 17.38 15.76 -8.50
CA LYS A 492 17.90 15.97 -7.14
C LYS A 492 16.82 16.49 -6.19
N VAL A 493 17.09 16.40 -4.89
CA VAL A 493 16.36 17.16 -3.87
C VAL A 493 16.65 18.65 -4.11
N VAL A 494 15.62 19.42 -4.48
CA VAL A 494 15.73 20.87 -4.74
C VAL A 494 15.31 21.72 -3.56
N GLN A 495 14.49 21.16 -2.65
CA GLN A 495 14.10 21.81 -1.40
C GLN A 495 13.64 20.76 -0.38
N SER A 496 14.09 20.88 0.87
CA SER A 496 13.55 20.15 2.02
C SER A 496 12.74 21.08 2.92
N TYR A 497 11.70 20.56 3.56
CA TYR A 497 10.86 21.26 4.53
C TYR A 497 10.79 20.44 5.82
N GLU A 498 11.27 20.99 6.93
CA GLU A 498 11.15 20.37 8.26
C GLU A 498 9.76 20.69 8.85
N VAL A 499 9.05 19.66 9.33
CA VAL A 499 7.63 19.70 9.69
C VAL A 499 7.46 19.80 11.20
N ASN A 500 7.45 21.03 11.71
CA ASN A 500 7.32 21.34 13.14
C ASN A 500 5.85 21.36 13.62
N LYS A 501 5.03 20.39 13.18
CA LYS A 501 3.61 20.27 13.53
C LYS A 501 3.23 18.79 13.67
N THR A 502 2.32 18.46 14.60
CA THR A 502 1.98 17.08 14.97
C THR A 502 0.55 16.64 14.64
N THR A 503 -0.36 17.54 14.27
CA THR A 503 -1.77 17.19 14.00
C THR A 503 -2.40 18.05 12.90
N GLY A 504 -3.42 17.52 12.22
CA GLY A 504 -4.16 18.20 11.15
C GLY A 504 -3.29 18.53 9.92
N THR A 505 -3.73 19.49 9.09
CA THR A 505 -3.06 19.76 7.80
C THR A 505 -1.80 20.63 7.92
N VAL A 506 -0.78 20.33 7.12
CA VAL A 506 0.39 21.16 6.81
C VAL A 506 0.34 21.52 5.33
N ARG A 507 0.56 22.81 4.99
CA ARG A 507 0.71 23.27 3.61
C ARG A 507 2.17 23.60 3.31
N ILE A 508 2.71 22.98 2.27
CA ILE A 508 4.01 23.27 1.67
C ILE A 508 3.79 24.00 0.35
N THR A 509 4.71 24.90 -0.01
CA THR A 509 4.66 25.62 -1.30
C THR A 509 6.07 25.84 -1.83
N TYR A 510 6.32 25.37 -3.06
CA TYR A 510 7.61 25.47 -3.75
C TYR A 510 7.41 26.18 -5.10
N SER A 511 8.17 27.27 -5.32
CA SER A 511 8.14 28.01 -6.57
C SER A 511 9.16 27.43 -7.54
N LEU A 512 8.68 26.78 -8.61
CA LEU A 512 9.53 26.30 -9.71
C LEU A 512 10.12 27.47 -10.54
N GLY A 513 9.65 28.70 -10.30
CA GLY A 513 10.06 29.87 -11.07
C GLY A 513 9.41 29.88 -12.46
N GLN A 514 10.10 30.47 -13.43
CA GLN A 514 9.67 30.45 -14.83
C GLN A 514 10.13 29.15 -15.49
N VAL A 515 9.21 28.45 -16.17
CA VAL A 515 9.51 27.18 -16.83
C VAL A 515 9.63 27.35 -18.35
N ASP A 516 10.83 27.07 -18.87
CA ASP A 516 11.16 27.20 -20.31
C ASP A 516 11.48 25.85 -20.98
N ARG A 517 11.64 24.79 -20.17
CA ARG A 517 11.96 23.42 -20.60
C ARG A 517 11.13 22.38 -19.82
N PRO A 518 10.82 21.22 -20.42
CA PRO A 518 10.17 20.10 -19.74
C PRO A 518 10.91 19.62 -18.47
N LEU A 519 10.14 19.26 -17.43
CA LEU A 519 10.63 18.75 -16.15
C LEU A 519 9.55 17.92 -15.45
N TYR A 520 9.92 17.25 -14.36
CA TYR A 520 8.99 16.65 -13.40
C TYR A 520 9.37 16.99 -11.96
N VAL A 521 8.38 16.89 -11.06
CA VAL A 521 8.56 17.02 -9.61
C VAL A 521 7.89 15.84 -8.91
N ARG A 522 8.61 15.14 -8.03
CA ARG A 522 8.07 14.09 -7.14
C ARG A 522 8.34 14.43 -5.67
N LEU A 523 7.58 13.80 -4.77
CA LEU A 523 7.70 14.02 -3.32
C LEU A 523 8.16 12.76 -2.61
N ARG A 524 8.84 12.96 -1.49
CA ARG A 524 8.90 11.99 -0.40
C ARG A 524 8.85 12.70 0.95
N GLY A 525 8.60 11.96 2.01
CA GLY A 525 8.76 12.44 3.38
C GLY A 525 9.15 11.31 4.33
N SER A 526 9.59 11.68 5.53
CA SER A 526 10.18 10.78 6.52
C SER A 526 9.81 11.20 7.94
N ASP A 527 9.77 10.23 8.85
CA ASP A 527 9.78 10.47 10.31
C ASP A 527 11.09 11.10 10.83
N GLY A 528 12.14 11.11 10.02
CA GLY A 528 13.45 11.67 10.33
C GLY A 528 14.33 10.80 11.25
N ASN A 529 13.87 9.61 11.65
CA ASN A 529 14.57 8.73 12.59
C ASN A 529 15.86 8.15 11.99
N ARG A 530 15.79 7.69 10.74
CA ARG A 530 16.91 7.14 9.98
C ARG A 530 17.02 7.88 8.64
N SER A 531 18.20 8.40 8.34
CA SER A 531 18.49 9.10 7.09
C SER A 531 20.00 9.13 6.86
N ALA A 532 20.41 9.12 5.59
CA ALA A 532 21.80 9.14 5.17
C ALA A 532 22.02 10.16 4.04
N VAL A 533 23.27 10.31 3.59
CA VAL A 533 23.52 10.89 2.26
C VAL A 533 23.13 9.84 1.23
N GLY A 534 22.32 10.21 0.23
CA GLY A 534 21.91 9.27 -0.82
C GLY A 534 23.08 8.85 -1.70
N ILE A 535 22.97 7.70 -2.37
CA ILE A 535 24.08 7.05 -3.10
C ILE A 535 24.78 7.95 -4.15
N ASN A 536 24.04 8.89 -4.76
CA ASN A 536 24.58 9.88 -5.73
C ASN A 536 25.20 11.14 -5.06
N GLY A 537 25.40 11.13 -3.74
CA GLY A 537 26.10 12.15 -2.97
C GLY A 537 25.23 13.33 -2.51
N ALA A 538 25.73 14.08 -1.52
CA ALA A 538 24.96 15.10 -0.80
C ALA A 538 24.53 16.32 -1.64
N ALA A 539 25.09 16.50 -2.84
CA ALA A 539 24.66 17.52 -3.79
C ALA A 539 23.42 17.11 -4.63
N VAL A 540 23.10 15.80 -4.64
CA VAL A 540 21.90 15.21 -5.24
C VAL A 540 20.86 14.90 -4.15
N ASP A 541 21.32 14.30 -3.04
CA ASP A 541 20.46 13.96 -1.91
C ASP A 541 21.23 14.04 -0.57
N PRO A 542 21.03 15.13 0.22
CA PRO A 542 21.74 15.33 1.49
C PRO A 542 21.10 14.60 2.68
N LYS A 543 19.87 14.10 2.55
CA LYS A 543 19.09 13.43 3.61
C LYS A 543 18.15 12.38 2.99
N GLY A 544 18.72 11.42 2.28
CA GLY A 544 18.01 10.26 1.75
C GLY A 544 17.64 9.25 2.84
N PRO A 545 16.91 8.19 2.49
CA PRO A 545 16.81 7.01 3.35
C PRO A 545 18.20 6.43 3.65
N ALA A 546 18.33 5.77 4.80
CA ALA A 546 19.49 4.96 5.10
C ALA A 546 19.33 3.56 4.49
N LEU A 547 20.45 2.91 4.17
CA LEU A 547 20.49 1.48 3.84
C LEU A 547 19.95 0.68 5.04
N ASP A 548 19.00 -0.24 4.81
CA ASP A 548 18.51 -1.14 5.86
C ASP A 548 19.61 -2.14 6.25
N VAL A 549 19.81 -2.33 7.55
CA VAL A 549 20.84 -3.25 8.08
C VAL A 549 20.23 -4.65 8.20
N VAL A 550 20.92 -5.67 7.67
CA VAL A 550 20.45 -7.06 7.71
C VAL A 550 20.33 -7.52 9.17
N GLY A 551 19.12 -7.86 9.61
CA GLY A 551 18.80 -8.24 10.97
C GLY A 551 18.72 -7.09 11.99
N ASP A 552 18.81 -5.83 11.57
CA ASP A 552 18.70 -4.62 12.41
C ASP A 552 17.99 -3.47 11.65
N ALA A 553 16.80 -3.80 11.15
CA ALA A 553 15.94 -2.92 10.35
C ALA A 553 14.48 -3.07 10.79
N ASP A 554 14.18 -2.69 12.04
CA ASP A 554 12.81 -2.59 12.53
C ASP A 554 12.04 -1.56 11.68
N PRO A 555 10.99 -1.98 10.94
CA PRO A 555 10.27 -1.10 10.05
C PRO A 555 9.56 0.05 10.80
N TRP A 556 9.16 -0.13 12.06
CA TRP A 556 8.38 0.87 12.79
C TRP A 556 9.17 2.11 13.24
N VAL A 557 10.50 2.10 13.10
CA VAL A 557 11.37 3.25 13.40
C VAL A 557 12.05 3.84 12.15
N ASP A 558 11.54 3.51 10.95
CA ASP A 558 12.06 4.00 9.67
C ASP A 558 10.90 4.19 8.67
N LEU A 559 10.03 5.14 9.00
CA LEU A 559 8.80 5.44 8.26
C LEU A 559 9.02 6.51 7.19
N TRP A 560 8.51 6.22 5.99
CA TRP A 560 8.58 7.08 4.81
C TRP A 560 7.26 7.10 4.05
N PHE A 561 7.04 8.17 3.28
CA PHE A 561 6.04 8.23 2.21
C PHE A 561 6.71 8.69 0.91
N TYR A 562 6.22 8.24 -0.25
CA TYR A 562 6.68 8.66 -1.58
C TYR A 562 5.48 8.93 -2.49
N SER A 563 5.59 9.87 -3.43
CA SER A 563 4.57 10.12 -4.46
C SER A 563 5.11 9.85 -5.87
N ASN A 564 4.23 9.42 -6.77
CA ASN A 564 4.48 9.57 -8.21
C ASN A 564 4.75 11.04 -8.58
N PRO A 565 5.39 11.31 -9.73
CA PRO A 565 5.69 12.67 -10.17
C PRO A 565 4.46 13.44 -10.67
N VAL A 566 4.61 14.75 -10.81
CA VAL A 566 3.80 15.61 -11.68
C VAL A 566 4.73 16.26 -12.70
N TRP A 567 4.40 16.20 -13.99
CA TRP A 567 5.19 16.86 -15.04
C TRP A 567 4.80 18.31 -15.25
N VAL A 568 5.75 19.10 -15.76
CA VAL A 568 5.50 20.40 -16.38
C VAL A 568 6.05 20.37 -17.80
N LEU A 569 5.20 20.72 -18.77
CA LEU A 569 5.53 20.69 -20.19
C LEU A 569 5.32 22.09 -20.78
N PRO A 570 6.39 22.92 -20.86
CA PRO A 570 6.33 24.24 -21.48
C PRO A 570 6.40 24.16 -23.00
N SER A 571 5.32 24.59 -23.66
CA SER A 571 5.21 24.73 -25.12
C SER A 571 5.46 26.19 -25.55
#